data_AF-A0A800MTQ5-F1
#
_entry.id   AF-A0A800MTQ5-F1
#
_cell.length_a   1.000
_cell.length_b   1.000
_cell.length_c   1.000
_cell.angle_alpha   90.00
_cell.angle_beta   90.00
_cell.angle_gamma   90.00
#
_symmetry.space_group_name_H-M   'P 1'
#
loop_
_entity.id
_entity.type
_entity.pdbx_description
1 polymer ?
#
loop_
_entity_poly.entity_id
_entity_poly.type
_entity_poly.pdbx_seq_one_letter_code
_entity_poly.pdbx_strand_id
1 'polypeptide(L)'
;MSKASSSEIKRGQSISFRVPSDTPDHILKHLQKLKETEKRNFSSKMAEFVMQGVSSSQSKDRETITIPLPKGLSKVQRDWLKHEHSEALLGSIIYQLITDPVRATSLLASLNSRSSDIDEALYLQEEPRPAVNEYDSAAAALEEDQVSEDDLTDIEDDLLDFDWDKAKQEQQEEAEEESEEDLDTLLGGFLAHMNK
;
A
#
# COMPACT_ATOMS: atom_id res chain seq x y z
N MET A 1 -53.26 3.60 1.44
CA MET A 1 -52.56 4.33 2.53
C MET A 1 -51.46 3.43 3.06
N SER A 2 -50.23 3.55 2.54
CA SER A 2 -49.07 2.78 3.00
C SER A 2 -48.26 3.61 3.99
N LYS A 3 -48.17 3.12 5.22
CA LYS A 3 -47.42 3.74 6.32
C LYS A 3 -45.93 3.59 6.03
N ALA A 4 -45.32 4.63 5.45
CA ALA A 4 -43.87 4.66 5.20
C ALA A 4 -43.13 4.57 6.54
N SER A 5 -42.24 3.59 6.63
CA SER A 5 -41.41 3.27 7.79
C SER A 5 -40.56 4.46 8.23
N SER A 6 -40.78 4.91 9.46
CA SER A 6 -40.15 6.04 10.13
C SER A 6 -38.74 5.74 10.66
N SER A 7 -37.85 5.12 9.87
CA SER A 7 -36.53 4.67 10.36
C SER A 7 -35.31 5.39 9.76
N GLU A 8 -35.52 6.45 8.99
CA GLU A 8 -34.41 7.24 8.44
C GLU A 8 -33.93 8.28 9.46
N ILE A 9 -32.63 8.25 9.81
CA ILE A 9 -32.01 9.27 10.65
C ILE A 9 -31.76 10.51 9.80
N LYS A 10 -32.37 11.64 10.17
CA LYS A 10 -32.21 12.91 9.45
C LYS A 10 -31.15 13.80 10.09
N ARG A 11 -30.49 14.65 9.28
CA ARG A 11 -29.57 15.69 9.78
C ARG A 11 -30.31 16.58 10.79
N GLY A 12 -29.68 16.86 11.93
CA GLY A 12 -30.27 17.66 13.01
C GLY A 12 -31.26 16.90 13.91
N GLN A 13 -31.53 15.62 13.63
CA GLN A 13 -32.32 14.78 14.53
C GLN A 13 -31.54 14.48 15.81
N SER A 14 -32.18 14.66 16.96
CA SER A 14 -31.58 14.31 18.25
C SER A 14 -31.56 12.80 18.43
N ILE A 15 -30.40 12.26 18.81
CA ILE A 15 -30.22 10.86 19.17
C ILE A 15 -29.88 10.81 20.67
N SER A 16 -30.56 9.95 21.41
CA SER A 16 -30.35 9.75 22.85
C SER A 16 -29.72 8.38 23.09
N PHE A 17 -28.64 8.35 23.86
CA PHE A 17 -27.92 7.14 24.20
C PHE A 17 -27.87 6.96 25.71
N ARG A 18 -27.80 5.70 26.17
CA ARG A 18 -27.55 5.34 27.56
C ARG A 18 -26.09 4.92 27.70
N VAL A 19 -25.46 5.30 28.80
CA VAL A 19 -24.12 4.81 29.13
C VAL A 19 -24.22 3.32 29.49
N PRO A 20 -23.47 2.42 28.83
CA PRO A 20 -23.48 0.99 29.13
C PRO A 20 -23.06 0.69 30.57
N SER A 21 -23.58 -0.39 31.16
CA SER A 21 -23.24 -0.81 32.53
C SER A 21 -21.78 -1.24 32.69
N ASP A 22 -21.14 -1.69 31.61
CA ASP A 22 -19.74 -2.13 31.57
C ASP A 22 -18.74 -0.97 31.39
N THR A 23 -19.21 0.28 31.43
CA THR A 23 -18.34 1.44 31.20
C THR A 23 -17.32 1.60 32.34
N PRO A 24 -16.01 1.63 32.06
CA PRO A 24 -14.99 1.78 33.10
C PRO A 24 -15.09 3.12 33.86
N ASP A 25 -14.75 3.09 35.14
CA ASP A 25 -14.93 4.22 36.07
C ASP A 25 -14.14 5.49 35.66
N HIS A 26 -12.98 5.32 35.02
CA HIS A 26 -12.18 6.43 34.50
C HIS A 26 -12.87 7.17 33.34
N ILE A 27 -13.64 6.45 32.50
CA ILE A 27 -14.42 7.06 31.42
C ILE A 27 -15.59 7.86 31.99
N LEU A 28 -16.26 7.34 33.02
CA LEU A 28 -17.34 8.06 33.71
C LEU A 28 -16.85 9.38 34.31
N LYS A 29 -15.70 9.37 35.00
CA LYS A 29 -15.08 10.58 35.55
C LYS A 29 -14.71 11.58 34.45
N HIS A 30 -14.18 11.09 33.32
CA HIS A 30 -13.87 11.94 32.19
C HIS A 30 -15.13 12.60 31.60
N LEU A 31 -16.21 11.83 31.40
CA LEU A 31 -17.50 12.37 30.92
C LEU A 31 -18.11 13.39 31.88
N GLN A 32 -18.01 13.16 33.19
CA GLN A 32 -18.45 14.12 34.22
C GLN A 32 -17.65 15.42 34.13
N LYS A 33 -16.31 15.33 34.08
CA LYS A 33 -15.45 16.50 33.91
C LYS A 33 -15.79 17.27 32.63
N LEU A 34 -16.00 16.55 31.52
CA LEU A 34 -16.36 17.16 30.23
C LEU A 34 -17.71 17.89 30.30
N LYS A 35 -18.68 17.32 31.03
CA LYS A 35 -19.98 17.97 31.27
C LYS A 35 -19.85 19.25 32.10
N GLU A 36 -18.96 19.26 33.09
CA GLU A 36 -18.69 20.43 33.92
C GLU A 36 -17.95 21.54 33.16
N THR A 37 -17.02 21.18 32.27
CA THR A 37 -16.26 22.15 31.47
C THR A 37 -17.07 22.75 30.33
N GLU A 38 -17.72 21.90 29.51
CA GLU A 38 -18.41 22.34 28.29
C GLU A 38 -19.84 22.85 28.54
N LYS A 39 -20.48 22.41 29.62
CA LYS A 39 -21.85 22.80 30.05
C LYS A 39 -22.87 22.77 28.92
N ARG A 40 -23.16 23.92 28.29
CA ARG A 40 -24.13 24.07 27.18
C ARG A 40 -23.65 23.43 25.88
N ASN A 41 -22.34 23.30 25.68
CA ASN A 41 -21.73 22.73 24.48
C ASN A 41 -21.43 21.24 24.61
N PHE A 42 -21.78 20.62 25.74
CA PHE A 42 -21.50 19.22 26.02
C PHE A 42 -22.03 18.30 24.91
N SER A 43 -23.27 18.50 24.47
CA SER A 43 -23.89 17.69 23.41
C SER A 43 -23.18 17.85 22.07
N SER A 44 -22.76 19.07 21.72
CA SER A 44 -21.98 19.32 20.50
C SER A 44 -20.63 18.61 20.56
N LYS A 45 -19.95 18.66 21.71
CA LYS A 45 -18.67 17.99 21.89
C LYS A 45 -18.79 16.47 21.87
N MET A 46 -19.85 15.93 22.47
CA MET A 46 -20.17 14.51 22.38
C MET A 46 -20.51 14.09 20.95
N ALA A 47 -21.20 14.94 20.18
CA ALA A 47 -21.47 14.67 18.78
C ALA A 47 -20.19 14.53 17.95
N GLU A 48 -19.17 15.38 18.21
CA GLU A 48 -17.85 15.23 17.57
C GLU A 48 -17.22 13.85 17.86
N PHE A 49 -17.22 13.42 19.12
CA PHE A 49 -16.68 12.11 19.50
C PHE A 49 -17.45 10.96 18.85
N VAL A 50 -18.78 11.05 18.78
CA VAL A 50 -19.61 10.04 18.12
C VAL A 50 -19.33 10.00 16.62
N MET A 51 -19.28 11.16 15.95
CA MET A 51 -18.98 11.22 14.50
C MET A 51 -17.58 10.69 14.18
N GLN A 52 -16.59 10.97 15.04
CA GLN A 52 -15.25 10.42 14.90
C GLN A 52 -15.28 8.90 15.10
N GLY A 53 -15.95 8.41 16.16
CA GLY A 53 -16.09 6.98 16.43
C GLY A 53 -16.76 6.22 15.29
N VAL A 54 -17.86 6.76 14.73
CA VAL A 54 -18.55 6.16 13.58
C VAL A 54 -17.67 6.17 12.34
N SER A 55 -17.02 7.29 12.03
CA SER A 55 -16.09 7.39 10.90
C SER A 55 -14.94 6.39 11.01
N SER A 56 -14.36 6.24 12.20
CA SER A 56 -13.28 5.30 12.48
C SER A 56 -13.73 3.84 12.51
N SER A 57 -14.98 3.55 12.88
CA SER A 57 -15.52 2.19 12.80
C SER A 57 -15.72 1.74 11.35
N GLN A 58 -16.24 2.62 10.50
CA GLN A 58 -16.40 2.35 9.07
C GLN A 58 -15.06 2.18 8.34
N SER A 59 -13.99 2.85 8.79
CA SER A 59 -12.65 2.64 8.23
C SER A 59 -12.02 1.32 8.69
N LYS A 60 -12.41 0.77 9.84
CA LYS A 60 -11.90 -0.53 10.32
C LYS A 60 -12.54 -1.72 9.59
N ASP A 61 -13.79 -1.58 9.15
CA ASP A 61 -14.50 -2.61 8.37
C ASP A 61 -14.04 -2.65 6.90
N ARG A 62 -13.31 -1.64 6.44
CA ARG A 62 -12.65 -1.66 5.13
C ARG A 62 -11.19 -2.00 5.36
N GLU A 63 -10.67 -3.01 4.64
CA GLU A 63 -9.24 -3.35 4.60
C GLU A 63 -8.46 -2.18 3.96
N THR A 64 -8.21 -1.14 4.76
CA THR A 64 -7.61 0.12 4.31
C THR A 64 -6.29 0.35 5.00
N ILE A 65 -5.23 0.49 4.21
CA ILE A 65 -3.90 0.85 4.68
C ILE A 65 -3.81 2.37 4.67
N THR A 66 -3.61 2.98 5.84
CA THR A 66 -3.43 4.45 5.95
C THR A 66 -1.94 4.77 6.07
N ILE A 67 -1.39 5.45 5.05
CA ILE A 67 0.02 5.86 5.02
C ILE A 67 0.10 7.37 5.27
N PRO A 68 0.77 7.84 6.34
CA PRO A 68 0.94 9.26 6.58
C PRO A 68 1.87 9.88 5.52
N LEU A 69 1.52 11.07 5.03
CA LEU A 69 2.35 11.78 4.05
C LEU A 69 3.65 12.30 4.67
N PRO A 70 4.77 12.23 3.94
CA PRO A 70 6.04 12.80 4.39
C PRO A 70 5.96 14.33 4.51
N LYS A 71 6.72 14.88 5.47
CA LYS A 71 6.84 16.33 5.65
C LYS A 71 7.59 16.94 4.47
N GLY A 72 7.14 18.11 3.99
CA GLY A 72 7.87 18.88 2.97
C GLY A 72 7.47 18.64 1.51
N LEU A 73 6.35 17.96 1.24
CA LEU A 73 5.86 17.79 -0.14
C LEU A 73 5.59 19.15 -0.81
N SER A 74 6.07 19.30 -2.05
CA SER A 74 5.80 20.45 -2.90
C SER A 74 4.32 20.50 -3.33
N LYS A 75 3.85 21.65 -3.83
CA LYS A 75 2.48 21.75 -4.35
C LYS A 75 2.24 20.74 -5.48
N VAL A 76 3.19 20.63 -6.40
CA VAL A 76 3.12 19.69 -7.53
C VAL A 76 3.07 18.25 -7.05
N GLN A 77 3.88 17.87 -6.06
CA GLN A 77 3.86 16.51 -5.51
C GLN A 77 2.53 16.19 -4.81
N ARG A 78 1.95 17.16 -4.08
CA ARG A 78 0.62 16.99 -3.47
C ARG A 78 -0.50 16.90 -4.50
N ASP A 79 -0.42 17.66 -5.58
CA ASP A 79 -1.41 17.63 -6.65
C ASP A 79 -1.28 16.33 -7.46
N TRP A 80 -0.04 15.85 -7.68
CA TRP A 80 0.23 14.54 -8.27
C TRP A 80 -0.38 13.41 -7.45
N LEU A 81 -0.18 13.39 -6.13
CA LEU A 81 -0.70 12.34 -5.25
C LEU A 81 -2.24 12.24 -5.23
N LYS A 82 -2.94 13.32 -5.62
CA LYS A 82 -4.40 13.39 -5.67
C LYS A 82 -4.97 13.03 -7.04
N HIS A 83 -4.11 12.87 -8.04
CA HIS A 83 -4.54 12.55 -9.39
C HIS A 83 -4.86 11.06 -9.48
N GLU A 84 -5.93 10.71 -10.21
CA GLU A 84 -6.44 9.34 -10.34
C GLU A 84 -5.37 8.34 -10.83
N HIS A 85 -4.64 8.70 -11.88
CA HIS A 85 -3.52 7.87 -12.37
C HIS A 85 -2.42 7.63 -11.33
N SER A 86 -2.09 8.63 -10.51
CA SER A 86 -1.07 8.48 -9.47
C SER A 86 -1.56 7.59 -8.34
N GLU A 87 -2.85 7.69 -7.99
CA GLU A 87 -3.49 6.80 -7.03
C GLU A 87 -3.49 5.35 -7.53
N ALA A 88 -3.84 5.12 -8.81
CA ALA A 88 -3.80 3.81 -9.43
C ALA A 88 -2.38 3.20 -9.45
N LEU A 89 -1.38 4.02 -9.78
CA LEU A 89 0.03 3.62 -9.76
C LEU A 89 0.50 3.27 -8.35
N LEU A 90 0.20 4.11 -7.34
CA LEU A 90 0.53 3.79 -5.95
C LEU A 90 -0.18 2.51 -5.49
N GLY A 91 -1.44 2.31 -5.90
CA GLY A 91 -2.20 1.09 -5.65
C GLY A 91 -1.52 -0.15 -6.24
N SER A 92 -1.03 -0.08 -7.49
CA SER A 92 -0.34 -1.21 -8.13
C SER A 92 1.00 -1.53 -7.47
N ILE A 93 1.78 -0.51 -7.10
CA ILE A 93 3.04 -0.72 -6.34
C ILE A 93 2.76 -1.39 -5.01
N ILE A 94 1.78 -0.89 -4.25
CA ILE A 94 1.42 -1.46 -2.95
C ILE A 94 0.93 -2.91 -3.12
N TYR A 95 0.10 -3.18 -4.11
CA TYR A 95 -0.36 -4.53 -4.43
C TYR A 95 0.80 -5.48 -4.72
N GLN A 96 1.76 -5.05 -5.54
CA GLN A 96 2.93 -5.86 -5.87
C GLN A 96 3.82 -6.09 -4.65
N LEU A 97 4.03 -5.09 -3.79
CA LEU A 97 4.80 -5.23 -2.54
C LEU A 97 4.14 -6.22 -1.56
N ILE A 98 2.81 -6.26 -1.50
CA ILE A 98 2.08 -7.19 -0.64
C ILE A 98 2.11 -8.61 -1.21
N THR A 99 2.09 -8.75 -2.55
CA THR A 99 2.01 -10.06 -3.22
C THR A 99 3.38 -10.73 -3.35
N ASP A 100 4.40 -9.98 -3.74
CA ASP A 100 5.77 -10.46 -3.94
C ASP A 100 6.78 -9.33 -3.62
N PRO A 101 7.16 -9.18 -2.34
CA PRO A 101 8.03 -8.10 -1.90
C PRO A 101 9.43 -8.20 -2.51
N VAL A 102 9.99 -9.40 -2.68
CA VAL A 102 11.36 -9.60 -3.18
C VAL A 102 11.48 -9.06 -4.60
N ARG A 103 10.58 -9.50 -5.49
CA ARG A 103 10.57 -9.01 -6.88
C ARG A 103 10.27 -7.53 -6.98
N ALA A 104 9.33 -7.03 -6.17
CA ALA A 104 8.99 -5.61 -6.13
C ALA A 104 10.18 -4.75 -5.72
N THR A 105 10.92 -5.17 -4.69
CA THR A 105 12.11 -4.44 -4.23
C THR A 105 13.24 -4.50 -5.25
N SER A 106 13.47 -5.65 -5.90
CA SER A 106 14.51 -5.76 -6.93
C SER A 106 14.21 -4.87 -8.14
N LEU A 107 12.95 -4.78 -8.57
CA LEU A 107 12.54 -3.89 -9.65
C LEU A 107 12.64 -2.41 -9.24
N LEU A 108 12.26 -2.06 -8.01
CA LEU A 108 12.46 -0.70 -7.50
C LEU A 108 13.95 -0.35 -7.35
N ALA A 109 14.79 -1.32 -6.98
CA ALA A 109 16.22 -1.15 -6.89
C ALA A 109 16.82 -0.89 -8.27
N SER A 110 16.50 -1.71 -9.28
CA SER A 110 17.00 -1.53 -10.65
C SER A 110 16.55 -0.20 -11.28
N LEU A 111 15.30 0.21 -11.05
CA LEU A 111 14.78 1.51 -11.50
C LEU A 111 15.52 2.69 -10.85
N ASN A 112 15.88 2.58 -9.57
CA ASN A 112 16.59 3.65 -8.86
C ASN A 112 18.12 3.63 -9.10
N SER A 113 18.72 2.46 -9.32
CA SER A 113 20.16 2.29 -9.56
C SER A 113 20.56 2.60 -11.01
N ARG A 114 19.59 2.69 -11.94
CA ARG A 114 19.81 2.73 -13.40
C ARG A 114 20.61 1.52 -13.93
N SER A 115 20.73 0.44 -13.15
CA SER A 115 21.33 -0.81 -13.62
C SER A 115 20.22 -1.67 -14.24
N SER A 116 20.46 -2.16 -15.46
CA SER A 116 19.56 -3.11 -16.13
C SER A 116 19.70 -4.53 -15.59
N ASP A 117 20.70 -4.78 -14.75
CA ASP A 117 20.98 -6.08 -14.17
C ASP A 117 20.40 -6.18 -12.75
N ILE A 118 19.55 -7.19 -12.55
CA ILE A 118 18.72 -7.37 -11.35
C ILE A 118 19.57 -7.97 -10.22
N ASP A 119 20.54 -8.82 -10.56
CA ASP A 119 21.40 -9.50 -9.58
C ASP A 119 22.39 -8.50 -8.96
N GLU A 120 22.95 -7.58 -9.76
CA GLU A 120 23.84 -6.52 -9.26
C GLU A 120 23.12 -5.56 -8.28
N ALA A 121 21.84 -5.27 -8.52
CA ALA A 121 21.03 -4.40 -7.66
C ALA A 121 20.69 -5.06 -6.31
N LEU A 122 20.58 -6.39 -6.26
CA LEU A 122 20.36 -7.15 -5.03
C LEU A 122 21.61 -7.11 -4.14
N TYR A 123 22.80 -7.25 -4.74
CA TYR A 123 24.09 -7.14 -4.05
C TYR A 123 24.39 -5.73 -3.49
N LEU A 124 23.86 -4.67 -4.10
CA LEU A 124 24.03 -3.27 -3.63
C LEU A 124 23.26 -2.96 -2.33
N GLN A 125 22.31 -3.80 -1.92
CA GLN A 125 21.64 -3.68 -0.61
C GLN A 125 22.47 -4.28 0.54
N GLU A 126 23.49 -5.07 0.24
CA GLU A 126 24.40 -5.70 1.20
C GLU A 126 25.71 -4.91 1.36
N GLU A 127 25.66 -3.58 1.51
CA GLU A 127 26.86 -2.88 2.00
C GLU A 127 27.20 -3.39 3.41
N PRO A 128 28.40 -3.96 3.65
CA PRO A 128 28.78 -4.41 4.98
C PRO A 128 28.89 -3.20 5.89
N ARG A 129 28.01 -3.09 6.90
CA ARG A 129 28.17 -2.12 7.98
C ARG A 129 29.54 -2.32 8.64
N PRO A 130 30.47 -1.35 8.62
CA PRO A 130 31.68 -1.47 9.42
C PRO A 130 31.38 -1.13 10.90
N ALA A 131 31.32 -2.21 11.67
CA ALA A 131 31.69 -2.44 13.08
C ALA A 131 31.24 -1.44 14.17
N VAL A 132 30.22 -1.86 14.94
CA VAL A 132 30.11 -1.46 16.35
C VAL A 132 31.16 -2.26 17.13
N ASN A 133 32.02 -1.57 17.86
CA ASN A 133 33.14 -2.15 18.60
C ASN A 133 32.75 -3.38 19.46
N GLU A 134 33.62 -4.38 19.39
CA GLU A 134 33.65 -5.65 20.11
C GLU A 134 33.52 -5.52 21.64
N TYR A 135 32.32 -5.40 22.19
CA TYR A 135 32.07 -5.74 23.62
C TYR A 135 30.61 -6.16 23.85
N ASP A 136 30.19 -7.32 23.35
CA ASP A 136 29.28 -8.21 24.09
C ASP A 136 29.16 -9.58 23.41
N SER A 137 30.22 -10.38 23.54
CA SER A 137 30.22 -11.80 23.16
C SER A 137 29.46 -12.61 24.21
N ALA A 138 28.14 -12.73 24.11
CA ALA A 138 27.41 -13.72 24.94
C ALA A 138 26.02 -14.17 24.43
N ALA A 139 25.49 -13.68 23.31
CA ALA A 139 24.08 -13.93 22.96
C ALA A 139 23.79 -14.46 21.54
N ALA A 140 24.80 -14.70 20.69
CA ALA A 140 24.59 -15.09 19.28
C ALA A 140 24.82 -16.59 19.00
N ALA A 141 24.75 -17.44 20.02
CA ALA A 141 24.60 -18.88 19.79
C ALA A 141 23.10 -19.16 19.87
N LEU A 142 22.43 -19.33 18.73
CA LEU A 142 21.33 -20.26 18.46
C LEU A 142 20.75 -20.01 17.04
N GLU A 143 20.88 -21.04 16.21
CA GLU A 143 20.12 -21.34 14.97
C GLU A 143 20.56 -20.63 13.66
N GLU A 144 21.66 -21.13 13.08
CA GLU A 144 21.81 -21.22 11.61
C GLU A 144 21.23 -22.58 11.19
N ASP A 145 20.05 -22.56 10.56
CA ASP A 145 19.46 -23.72 9.90
C ASP A 145 20.17 -23.89 8.55
N GLN A 146 20.96 -24.95 8.41
CA GLN A 146 21.74 -25.24 7.20
C GLN A 146 20.84 -25.86 6.13
N VAL A 147 20.55 -25.12 5.07
CA VAL A 147 20.07 -25.69 3.81
C VAL A 147 21.22 -26.43 3.14
N SER A 148 21.05 -27.73 2.91
CA SER A 148 22.05 -28.63 2.34
C SER A 148 22.25 -28.39 0.84
N GLU A 149 23.51 -28.47 0.38
CA GLU A 149 23.95 -28.31 -1.02
C GLU A 149 23.27 -29.28 -2.01
N ASP A 150 22.64 -30.36 -1.53
CA ASP A 150 21.94 -31.34 -2.37
C ASP A 150 20.65 -30.78 -3.03
N ASP A 151 19.94 -29.84 -2.39
CA ASP A 151 18.66 -29.28 -2.91
C ASP A 151 18.84 -28.28 -4.08
N LEU A 152 20.06 -27.77 -4.29
CA LEU A 152 20.36 -26.85 -5.40
C LEU A 152 20.60 -27.59 -6.72
N THR A 153 20.96 -28.87 -6.67
CA THR A 153 21.29 -29.65 -7.87
C THR A 153 20.06 -30.13 -8.65
N ASP A 154 18.92 -30.32 -7.98
CA ASP A 154 17.66 -30.74 -8.62
C ASP A 154 17.01 -29.61 -9.47
N ILE A 155 17.33 -28.33 -9.20
CA ILE A 155 16.79 -27.18 -9.94
C ILE A 155 17.64 -26.85 -11.18
N GLU A 156 18.95 -27.15 -11.14
CA GLU A 156 19.86 -26.92 -12.28
C GLU A 156 19.59 -27.88 -13.45
N ASP A 157 19.18 -29.12 -13.19
CA ASP A 157 18.89 -30.12 -14.25
C ASP A 157 17.59 -29.80 -15.01
N ASP A 158 16.55 -29.30 -14.33
CA ASP A 158 15.27 -28.91 -14.97
C ASP A 158 15.39 -27.65 -15.85
N LEU A 159 16.42 -26.81 -15.63
CA LEU A 159 16.69 -25.61 -16.44
C LEU A 159 17.45 -25.92 -17.73
N LEU A 160 18.18 -27.04 -17.78
CA LEU A 160 18.96 -27.45 -18.95
C LEU A 160 18.10 -28.05 -20.08
N ASP A 161 16.88 -28.50 -19.76
CA ASP A 161 15.92 -29.05 -20.73
C ASP A 161 14.93 -27.99 -21.27
N PHE A 162 15.08 -26.71 -20.86
CA PHE A 162 14.20 -25.63 -21.28
C PHE A 162 14.60 -25.05 -22.64
N ASP A 163 13.84 -25.40 -23.69
CA ASP A 163 14.11 -25.01 -25.08
C ASP A 163 13.63 -23.58 -25.39
N TRP A 164 14.56 -22.63 -25.26
CA TRP A 164 14.33 -21.19 -25.52
C TRP A 164 13.89 -20.88 -26.96
N ASP A 165 14.24 -21.72 -27.93
CA ASP A 165 13.86 -21.50 -29.33
C ASP A 165 12.35 -21.73 -29.54
N LYS A 166 11.75 -22.61 -28.73
CA LYS A 166 10.32 -22.93 -28.79
C LYS A 166 9.45 -21.82 -28.18
N ALA A 167 9.90 -21.26 -27.06
CA ALA A 167 9.21 -20.13 -26.40
C ALA A 167 9.20 -18.85 -27.26
N LYS A 168 10.24 -18.65 -28.06
CA LYS A 168 10.34 -17.49 -28.97
C LYS A 168 9.42 -17.63 -30.19
N GLN A 169 9.12 -18.86 -30.61
CA GLN A 169 8.21 -19.14 -31.71
C GLN A 169 6.75 -18.88 -31.35
N GLU A 170 6.32 -19.21 -30.13
CA GLU A 170 4.96 -18.92 -29.64
C GLU A 170 4.68 -17.41 -29.54
N GLN A 171 5.70 -16.60 -29.22
CA GLN A 171 5.58 -15.14 -29.16
C GLN A 171 5.55 -14.47 -30.55
N GLN A 172 6.01 -15.16 -31.59
CA GLN A 172 6.03 -14.64 -32.95
C GLN A 172 4.71 -14.91 -33.69
N GLU A 173 3.97 -15.97 -33.32
CA GLU A 173 2.62 -16.25 -33.85
C GLU A 173 1.56 -15.28 -33.29
N GLU A 174 1.71 -14.74 -32.06
CA GLU A 174 0.80 -13.70 -31.52
C GLU A 174 1.09 -12.29 -32.09
N ALA A 175 2.30 -12.02 -32.56
CA ALA A 175 2.70 -10.68 -33.03
C ALA A 175 2.28 -10.37 -34.48
N GLU A 176 1.92 -11.38 -35.29
CA GLU A 176 1.48 -11.16 -36.68
C GLU A 176 0.00 -10.72 -36.80
N GLU A 177 -0.79 -10.71 -35.71
CA GLU A 177 -2.18 -10.23 -35.72
C GLU A 177 -2.36 -8.74 -35.38
N GLU A 178 -1.37 -8.06 -34.76
CA GLU A 178 -1.43 -6.60 -34.52
C GLU A 178 -0.78 -5.83 -35.68
N SER A 179 -1.62 -5.40 -36.62
CA SER A 179 -1.30 -4.67 -37.83
C SER A 179 -0.31 -3.50 -37.64
N GLU A 180 0.77 -3.50 -38.42
CA GLU A 180 1.77 -2.43 -38.53
C GLU A 180 1.19 -1.04 -38.92
N GLU A 181 -0.06 -0.99 -39.39
CA GLU A 181 -0.74 0.25 -39.80
C GLU A 181 -1.19 1.15 -38.62
N ASP A 182 -1.33 0.60 -37.41
CA ASP A 182 -1.89 1.33 -36.26
C ASP A 182 -0.82 2.13 -35.47
N LEU A 183 0.43 1.64 -35.45
CA LEU A 183 1.53 2.29 -34.73
C LEU A 183 1.94 3.61 -35.39
N ASP A 184 2.03 3.66 -36.72
CA ASP A 184 2.38 4.88 -37.45
C ASP A 184 1.31 5.98 -37.32
N THR A 185 0.04 5.58 -37.19
CA THR A 185 -1.08 6.50 -36.97
C THR A 185 -1.05 7.09 -35.55
N LEU A 186 -0.68 6.28 -34.55
CA LEU A 186 -0.52 6.72 -33.16
C LEU A 186 0.69 7.66 -32.97
N LEU A 187 1.81 7.37 -33.64
CA LEU A 187 3.00 8.23 -33.59
C LEU A 187 2.80 9.55 -34.36
N GLY A 188 2.11 9.53 -35.49
CA GLY A 188 1.77 10.73 -36.26
C GLY A 188 0.87 11.72 -35.50
N GLY A 189 -0.12 11.21 -34.76
CA GLY A 189 -1.01 12.02 -33.91
C GLY A 189 -0.29 12.68 -32.73
N PHE A 190 0.68 11.98 -32.14
CA PHE A 190 1.48 12.50 -31.03
C PHE A 190 2.44 13.63 -31.48
N LEU A 191 3.13 13.47 -32.61
CA LEU A 191 4.05 14.48 -33.14
C LEU A 191 3.33 15.77 -33.58
N ALA A 192 2.10 15.66 -34.10
CA ALA A 192 1.30 16.82 -34.50
C ALA A 192 0.87 17.69 -33.30
N HIS A 193 0.71 17.09 -32.12
CA HIS A 193 0.29 17.80 -30.91
C HIS A 193 1.44 18.57 -30.23
N MET A 194 2.69 18.22 -30.53
CA MET A 194 3.88 18.88 -29.94
C MET A 194 4.35 20.12 -30.72
N ASN A 195 3.91 20.26 -31.97
CA ASN A 195 4.30 21.35 -32.88
C ASN A 195 3.26 22.48 -32.96
N LYS A 196 2.46 22.66 -31.91
CA LYS A 196 1.42 23.70 -31.83
C LYS A 196 1.65 24.66 -30.67
#